data_AF-A0A9J9U9E5-F1
#
_entry.id   AF-A0A9J9U9E5-F1
#
_cell.length_a   1.000
_cell.length_b   1.000
_cell.length_c   1.000
_cell.angle_alpha   90.00
_cell.angle_beta   90.00
_cell.angle_gamma   90.00
#
_symmetry.space_group_name_H-M   'P 1'
#
loop_
_entity.id
_entity.type
_entity.pdbx_description
1 polymer ?
#
loop_
_entity_poly.entity_id
_entity_poly.type
_entity_poly.pdbx_seq_one_letter_code
_entity_poly.pdbx_strand_id
1 'polypeptide(L)'
;MSDSSASSSLQPSSELVRWLQSLALPLWARGTLVIVFLAVMSGGLALVVWGAWNRDREAMTAAIGLLTVALPVSLVVIGLVFGQRSERRLAQLTHAVLDVQIPAQVQQLAGTPRGLLLTPLARTGCRATYRLSAPAGQRGLHHPLQFSVELNVRKVNVMFSLPEPIAPQGPLAEHPALASYQHVIAGARAEGYRLNHELADYGGDDGGRALLFYRTLPEDFLLRPIERLYFTQDLGFFVRGIVEAQEAAQAGAAVREARA
;
A
#
# COMPACT_ATOMS: atom_id res chain seq x y z
N MET A 1 -33.22 -27.36 16.46
CA MET A 1 -33.51 -27.95 15.14
C MET A 1 -34.44 -27.00 14.41
N SER A 2 -33.93 -26.38 13.35
CA SER A 2 -34.64 -25.94 12.14
C SER A 2 -33.67 -25.04 11.38
N ASP A 3 -32.94 -25.70 10.50
CA ASP A 3 -32.17 -25.08 9.43
C ASP A 3 -33.10 -24.26 8.53
N SER A 4 -32.72 -23.03 8.26
CA SER A 4 -33.19 -22.30 7.08
C SER A 4 -31.97 -21.90 6.27
N SER A 5 -31.51 -22.87 5.49
CA SER A 5 -30.59 -22.73 4.36
C SER A 5 -31.19 -21.79 3.33
N ALA A 6 -30.88 -20.50 3.42
CA ALA A 6 -31.02 -19.58 2.30
C ALA A 6 -29.88 -19.88 1.30
N SER A 7 -30.15 -20.79 0.37
CA SER A 7 -29.31 -21.08 -0.77
C SER A 7 -29.15 -19.83 -1.64
N SER A 8 -28.01 -19.16 -1.52
CA SER A 8 -27.57 -18.09 -2.40
C SER A 8 -27.26 -18.64 -3.79
N SER A 9 -28.27 -18.63 -4.68
CA SER A 9 -28.19 -19.15 -6.05
C SER A 9 -27.62 -18.15 -7.07
N LEU A 10 -26.74 -17.25 -6.66
CA LEU A 10 -26.07 -16.28 -7.53
C LEU A 10 -24.59 -16.23 -7.16
N GLN A 11 -23.74 -17.12 -7.70
CA GLN A 11 -22.28 -16.88 -7.86
C GLN A 11 -21.45 -17.98 -8.60
N PRO A 12 -21.95 -18.73 -9.60
CA PRO A 12 -21.06 -19.63 -10.37
C PRO A 12 -20.02 -18.86 -11.22
N SER A 13 -20.33 -17.63 -11.65
CA SER A 13 -19.43 -16.82 -12.50
C SER A 13 -18.24 -16.25 -11.74
N SER A 14 -18.40 -15.87 -10.47
CA SER A 14 -17.29 -15.33 -9.67
C SER A 14 -16.27 -16.39 -9.29
N GLU A 15 -16.71 -17.62 -9.02
CA GLU A 15 -15.78 -18.73 -8.73
C GLU A 15 -14.98 -19.13 -9.96
N LEU A 16 -15.61 -19.25 -11.13
CA LEU A 16 -14.92 -19.53 -12.39
C LEU A 16 -13.89 -18.44 -12.71
N VAL A 17 -14.26 -17.16 -12.60
CA VAL A 17 -13.32 -16.04 -12.80
C VAL A 17 -12.18 -16.09 -11.80
N ARG A 18 -12.44 -16.44 -10.53
CA ARG A 18 -11.41 -16.58 -9.49
C ARG A 18 -10.45 -17.74 -9.77
N TRP A 19 -10.95 -18.89 -10.22
CA TRP A 19 -10.14 -20.03 -10.65
C TRP A 19 -9.29 -19.68 -11.88
N LEU A 20 -9.87 -18.95 -12.82
CA LEU A 20 -9.19 -18.54 -14.06
C LEU A 20 -8.11 -17.47 -13.79
N GLN A 21 -8.31 -16.60 -12.80
CA GLN A 21 -7.30 -15.66 -12.31
C GLN A 21 -6.16 -16.35 -11.53
N SER A 22 -6.45 -17.49 -10.88
CA SER A 22 -5.43 -18.29 -10.16
C SER A 22 -4.48 -19.05 -11.08
N LEU A 23 -4.85 -19.24 -12.36
CA LEU A 23 -3.99 -19.81 -13.40
C LEU A 23 -2.93 -18.81 -13.81
N ALA A 24 -1.83 -18.78 -13.08
CA ALA A 24 -0.68 -17.94 -13.40
C ALA A 24 0.10 -18.47 -14.61
N LEU A 25 -0.40 -18.20 -15.81
CA LEU A 25 0.28 -18.59 -17.05
C LEU A 25 1.63 -17.85 -17.19
N PRO A 26 2.72 -18.50 -17.63
CA PRO A 26 3.97 -17.80 -17.90
C PRO A 26 3.80 -16.77 -19.03
N LEU A 27 4.65 -15.73 -19.03
CA LEU A 27 4.56 -14.61 -19.98
C LEU A 27 4.62 -15.06 -21.45
N TRP A 28 5.44 -16.07 -21.76
CA TRP A 28 5.56 -16.61 -23.12
C TRP A 28 4.25 -17.27 -23.59
N ALA A 29 3.59 -18.03 -22.71
CA ALA A 29 2.34 -18.71 -23.05
C ALA A 29 1.21 -17.70 -23.33
N ARG A 30 1.18 -16.58 -22.60
CA ARG A 30 0.26 -15.47 -22.88
C ARG A 30 0.55 -14.81 -24.22
N GLY A 31 1.83 -14.60 -24.55
CA GLY A 31 2.24 -14.09 -25.86
C GLY A 31 1.73 -14.99 -26.99
N THR A 32 1.94 -16.30 -26.89
CA THR A 32 1.44 -17.29 -27.85
C THR A 32 -0.09 -17.24 -27.96
N LEU A 33 -0.79 -17.15 -26.83
CA LEU A 33 -2.26 -17.12 -26.81
C LEU A 33 -2.82 -15.88 -27.52
N VAL A 34 -2.20 -14.71 -27.31
CA VAL A 34 -2.57 -13.46 -28.02
C VAL A 34 -2.30 -13.59 -29.52
N ILE A 35 -1.18 -14.20 -29.93
CA ILE A 35 -0.85 -14.41 -31.35
C ILE A 35 -1.87 -15.33 -32.02
N VAL A 36 -2.19 -16.47 -31.39
CA VAL A 36 -3.21 -17.41 -31.89
C VAL A 36 -4.55 -16.71 -32.00
N PHE A 37 -4.93 -15.94 -30.98
CA PHE A 37 -6.16 -15.16 -30.99
C PHE A 37 -6.21 -14.16 -32.15
N LEU A 38 -5.16 -13.37 -32.35
CA LEU A 38 -5.07 -12.43 -33.46
C LEU A 38 -5.12 -13.13 -34.81
N ALA A 39 -4.49 -14.30 -34.95
CA ALA A 39 -4.52 -15.09 -36.17
C ALA A 39 -5.95 -15.61 -36.48
N VAL A 40 -6.66 -16.12 -35.48
CA VAL A 40 -8.04 -16.59 -35.64
C VAL A 40 -8.99 -15.44 -35.98
N MET A 41 -8.88 -14.30 -35.28
CA MET A 41 -9.72 -13.14 -35.54
C MET A 41 -9.45 -12.51 -36.91
N SER A 42 -8.18 -12.36 -37.28
CA SER A 42 -7.81 -11.81 -38.59
C SER A 42 -8.19 -12.77 -39.72
N GLY A 43 -8.01 -14.08 -39.55
CA GLY A 43 -8.47 -15.09 -40.50
C GLY A 43 -9.99 -15.12 -40.65
N GLY A 44 -10.73 -15.08 -39.54
CA GLY A 44 -12.19 -15.00 -39.55
C GLY A 44 -12.69 -13.73 -40.24
N LEU A 45 -12.10 -12.58 -39.92
CA LEU A 45 -12.45 -11.29 -40.55
C LEU A 45 -12.11 -11.30 -42.06
N ALA A 46 -10.95 -11.85 -42.44
CA ALA A 46 -10.57 -11.98 -43.84
C ALA A 46 -11.55 -12.86 -44.63
N LEU A 47 -12.01 -13.97 -44.04
CA LEU A 47 -13.03 -14.84 -44.65
C LEU A 47 -14.38 -14.14 -44.78
N VAL A 48 -14.79 -13.31 -43.81
CA VAL A 48 -16.00 -12.48 -43.93
C VAL A 48 -15.87 -11.49 -45.09
N VAL A 49 -14.75 -10.77 -45.18
CA VAL A 49 -14.51 -9.80 -46.25
C VAL A 49 -14.46 -10.48 -47.61
N TRP A 50 -13.76 -11.61 -47.71
CA TRP A 50 -13.67 -12.40 -48.93
C TRP A 50 -15.01 -12.97 -49.36
N GLY A 51 -15.75 -13.58 -48.42
CA GLY A 51 -17.10 -14.11 -48.68
C GLY A 51 -18.08 -13.03 -49.11
N ALA A 52 -18.00 -11.83 -48.52
CA ALA A 52 -18.79 -10.68 -48.93
C ALA A 52 -18.44 -10.19 -50.34
N TRP A 53 -17.14 -10.13 -50.67
CA TRP A 53 -16.67 -9.71 -51.99
C TRP A 53 -17.04 -10.71 -53.09
N ASN A 54 -16.87 -12.00 -52.83
CA ASN A 54 -17.15 -13.08 -53.80
C ASN A 54 -18.60 -13.56 -53.77
N ARG A 55 -19.46 -12.99 -52.91
CA ARG A 55 -20.85 -13.42 -52.67
C ARG A 55 -20.98 -14.89 -52.27
N ASP A 56 -19.96 -15.44 -51.63
CA ASP A 56 -19.94 -16.81 -51.12
C ASP A 56 -20.58 -16.86 -49.72
N ARG A 57 -21.83 -17.33 -49.68
CA ARG A 57 -22.63 -17.44 -48.46
C ARG A 57 -22.13 -18.55 -47.53
N GLU A 58 -21.48 -19.58 -48.07
CA GLU A 58 -20.96 -20.69 -47.27
C GLU A 58 -19.73 -20.23 -46.49
N ALA A 59 -18.81 -19.53 -47.16
CA ALA A 59 -17.64 -18.92 -46.52
C ALA A 59 -18.05 -17.88 -45.46
N MET A 60 -19.07 -17.06 -45.72
CA MET A 60 -19.60 -16.11 -44.73
C MET A 60 -20.17 -16.81 -43.49
N THR A 61 -20.96 -17.87 -43.68
CA THR A 61 -21.61 -18.59 -42.56
C THR A 61 -20.57 -19.29 -41.68
N ALA A 62 -19.56 -19.92 -42.30
CA ALA A 62 -18.45 -20.53 -41.58
C ALA A 62 -17.64 -19.49 -40.77
N ALA A 63 -17.39 -18.32 -41.36
CA ALA A 63 -16.66 -17.24 -40.70
C ALA A 63 -17.42 -16.63 -39.51
N ILE A 64 -18.74 -16.44 -39.65
CA ILE A 64 -19.61 -15.99 -38.55
C ILE A 64 -19.62 -17.02 -37.40
N GLY A 65 -19.70 -18.32 -37.74
CA GLY A 65 -19.62 -19.40 -36.74
C GLY A 65 -18.30 -19.38 -35.97
N LEU A 66 -17.17 -19.26 -36.68
CA LEU A 66 -15.84 -19.16 -36.07
C LEU A 66 -15.69 -17.94 -35.15
N LEU A 67 -16.14 -16.76 -35.59
CA LEU A 67 -16.06 -15.54 -34.80
C LEU A 67 -16.94 -15.61 -33.54
N THR A 68 -18.11 -16.25 -33.64
CA THR A 68 -19.03 -16.40 -32.50
C THR A 68 -18.43 -17.29 -31.41
N VAL A 69 -17.73 -18.36 -31.78
CA VAL A 69 -17.02 -19.24 -30.83
C VAL A 69 -15.75 -18.58 -30.29
N ALA A 70 -15.06 -17.79 -31.13
CA ALA A 70 -13.86 -17.08 -30.72
C ALA A 70 -14.16 -16.01 -29.65
N LEU A 71 -15.31 -15.34 -29.69
CA LEU A 71 -15.66 -14.23 -28.82
C LEU A 71 -15.56 -14.54 -27.30
N PRO A 72 -16.19 -15.59 -26.75
CA PRO A 72 -16.05 -15.93 -25.33
C PRO A 72 -14.62 -16.31 -24.96
N VAL A 73 -13.91 -17.04 -25.83
CA VAL A 73 -12.48 -17.35 -25.62
C VAL A 73 -11.64 -16.07 -25.58
N SER A 74 -11.94 -15.10 -26.45
CA SER A 74 -11.28 -13.79 -26.50
C SER A 74 -11.40 -13.07 -25.16
N LEU A 75 -12.61 -13.08 -24.58
CA LEU A 75 -12.91 -12.37 -23.34
C LEU A 75 -12.13 -12.97 -22.17
N VAL A 76 -11.99 -14.31 -22.14
CA VAL A 76 -11.16 -15.04 -21.19
C VAL A 76 -9.68 -14.69 -21.34
N VAL A 77 -9.17 -14.65 -22.59
CA VAL A 77 -7.77 -14.32 -22.88
C VAL A 77 -7.43 -12.88 -22.50
N ILE A 78 -8.31 -11.94 -22.81
CA ILE A 78 -8.20 -10.54 -22.39
C ILE A 78 -8.14 -10.48 -20.86
N GLY A 79 -9.08 -11.12 -20.16
CA GLY A 79 -9.09 -11.19 -18.70
C GLY A 79 -7.77 -11.70 -18.10
N LEU A 80 -7.21 -12.78 -18.65
CA LEU A 80 -5.94 -13.38 -18.22
C LEU A 80 -4.72 -12.47 -18.46
N VAL A 81 -4.66 -11.81 -19.62
CA VAL A 81 -3.53 -10.97 -20.00
C VAL A 81 -3.50 -9.67 -19.18
N PHE A 82 -4.67 -9.06 -18.96
CA PHE A 82 -4.78 -7.80 -18.22
C PHE A 82 -4.85 -7.99 -16.70
N GLY A 83 -5.36 -9.13 -16.21
CA GLY A 83 -5.54 -9.41 -14.78
C GLY A 83 -4.23 -9.33 -13.99
N GLN A 84 -3.13 -9.86 -14.52
CA GLN A 84 -1.84 -9.90 -13.79
C GLN A 84 -0.98 -8.64 -13.91
N ARG A 85 -1.30 -7.75 -14.86
CA ARG A 85 -0.69 -6.41 -14.85
C ARG A 85 -1.10 -5.64 -13.59
N SER A 86 -2.22 -6.01 -12.95
CA SER A 86 -2.70 -5.35 -11.73
C SER A 86 -1.74 -5.54 -10.55
N GLU A 87 -1.30 -6.75 -10.22
CA GLU A 87 -0.43 -6.99 -9.05
C GLU A 87 0.94 -6.30 -9.16
N ARG A 88 1.60 -6.43 -10.33
CA ARG A 88 2.87 -5.73 -10.58
C ARG A 88 2.70 -4.22 -10.52
N ARG A 89 1.59 -3.71 -11.05
CA ARG A 89 1.25 -2.29 -10.98
C ARG A 89 0.97 -1.85 -9.55
N LEU A 90 0.28 -2.66 -8.75
CA LEU A 90 0.04 -2.38 -7.33
C LEU A 90 1.36 -2.37 -6.55
N ALA A 91 2.27 -3.33 -6.80
CA ALA A 91 3.61 -3.31 -6.24
C ALA A 91 4.37 -2.03 -6.61
N GLN A 92 4.37 -1.64 -7.89
CA GLN A 92 4.98 -0.39 -8.36
C GLN A 92 4.37 0.85 -7.70
N LEU A 93 3.06 0.87 -7.48
CA LEU A 93 2.38 1.98 -6.79
C LEU A 93 2.74 2.01 -5.30
N THR A 94 2.85 0.85 -4.65
CA THR A 94 3.36 0.74 -3.28
C THR A 94 4.79 1.27 -3.19
N HIS A 95 5.65 0.91 -4.14
CA HIS A 95 7.01 1.47 -4.25
C HIS A 95 6.99 2.98 -4.43
N ALA A 96 6.16 3.51 -5.34
CA ALA A 96 6.05 4.95 -5.53
C ALA A 96 5.61 5.68 -4.25
N VAL A 97 4.68 5.11 -3.48
CA VAL A 97 4.25 5.69 -2.20
C VAL A 97 5.38 5.69 -1.18
N LEU A 98 6.02 4.53 -0.94
CA LEU A 98 7.03 4.36 0.09
C LEU A 98 8.37 5.03 -0.25
N ASP A 99 8.79 4.99 -1.51
CA ASP A 99 10.15 5.37 -1.90
C ASP A 99 10.20 6.82 -2.41
N VAL A 100 9.06 7.40 -2.80
CA VAL A 100 8.99 8.76 -3.37
C VAL A 100 8.05 9.66 -2.58
N GLN A 101 6.77 9.28 -2.46
CA GLN A 101 5.75 10.21 -1.93
C GLN A 101 5.88 10.46 -0.42
N ILE A 102 6.04 9.40 0.37
CA ILE A 102 6.24 9.53 1.83
C ILE A 102 7.53 10.31 2.12
N PRO A 103 8.70 9.98 1.55
CA PRO A 103 9.92 10.73 1.80
C PRO A 103 9.79 12.21 1.43
N ALA A 104 9.18 12.52 0.29
CA ALA A 104 9.00 13.90 -0.15
C ALA A 104 8.13 14.70 0.83
N GLN A 105 6.97 14.16 1.23
CA GLN A 105 6.05 14.86 2.13
C GLN A 105 6.62 14.98 3.55
N VAL A 106 7.24 13.92 4.08
CA VAL A 106 7.86 13.96 5.41
C VAL A 106 9.04 14.94 5.43
N GLN A 107 9.90 14.93 4.40
CA GLN A 107 11.00 15.89 4.31
C GLN A 107 10.45 17.32 4.26
N GLN A 108 9.41 17.58 3.45
CA GLN A 108 8.84 18.92 3.31
C GLN A 108 8.17 19.42 4.60
N LEU A 109 7.40 18.57 5.30
CA LEU A 109 6.55 18.97 6.41
C LEU A 109 7.21 18.83 7.78
N ALA A 110 8.03 17.80 7.99
CA ALA A 110 8.71 17.53 9.26
C ALA A 110 10.19 17.91 9.23
N GLY A 111 10.86 17.65 8.10
CA GLY A 111 12.31 17.80 7.97
C GLY A 111 12.78 19.24 7.79
N THR A 112 12.47 19.82 6.63
CA THR A 112 12.92 21.14 6.17
C THR A 112 12.67 22.27 7.19
N PRO A 113 11.50 22.37 7.86
CA PRO A 113 11.26 23.43 8.84
C PRO A 113 12.19 23.39 10.05
N ARG A 114 12.78 22.22 10.35
CA ARG A 114 13.69 21.99 11.49
C ARG A 114 15.13 21.76 11.06
N GLY A 115 15.43 21.90 9.76
CA GLY A 115 16.74 21.56 9.22
C GLY A 115 17.10 20.07 9.37
N LEU A 116 16.12 19.17 9.52
CA LEU A 116 16.36 17.73 9.63
C LEU A 116 16.38 17.10 8.25
N LEU A 117 17.21 16.05 8.11
CA LEU A 117 17.31 15.25 6.90
C LEU A 117 16.66 13.88 7.13
N LEU A 118 15.76 13.52 6.23
CA LEU A 118 15.18 12.19 6.16
C LEU A 118 16.08 11.28 5.32
N THR A 119 16.52 10.18 5.90
CA THR A 119 17.31 9.13 5.24
C THR A 119 16.54 7.81 5.22
N PRO A 120 16.29 7.21 4.05
CA PRO A 120 15.79 5.85 3.96
C PRO A 120 16.87 4.87 4.47
N LEU A 121 16.50 3.95 5.36
CA LEU A 121 17.42 2.98 5.96
C LEU A 121 17.28 1.59 5.35
N ALA A 122 16.06 1.06 5.30
CA ALA A 122 15.80 -0.31 4.90
C ALA A 122 14.48 -0.43 4.12
N ARG A 123 14.45 -1.35 3.16
CA ARG A 123 13.27 -1.64 2.34
C ARG A 123 13.07 -3.15 2.24
N THR A 124 11.93 -3.64 2.72
CA THR A 124 11.57 -5.07 2.67
C THR A 124 10.11 -5.24 2.23
N GLY A 125 9.87 -5.76 1.02
CA GLY A 125 8.52 -6.10 0.55
C GLY A 125 7.57 -4.91 0.46
N CYS A 126 6.66 -4.74 1.41
CA CYS A 126 5.73 -3.60 1.55
C CYS A 126 6.10 -2.63 2.69
N ARG A 127 7.27 -2.80 3.30
CA ARG A 127 7.78 -1.99 4.41
C ARG A 127 8.98 -1.14 4.01
N ALA A 128 8.99 0.10 4.47
CA ALA A 128 10.15 0.98 4.41
C ALA A 128 10.44 1.58 5.78
N THR A 129 11.71 1.69 6.13
CA THR A 129 12.20 2.32 7.37
C THR A 129 12.95 3.59 7.01
N TYR A 130 12.69 4.65 7.77
CA TYR A 130 13.29 5.95 7.60
C TYR A 130 13.85 6.46 8.93
N ARG A 131 14.85 7.32 8.82
CA ARG A 131 15.46 8.03 9.94
C ARG A 131 15.47 9.51 9.66
N LEU A 132 15.02 10.29 10.64
CA LEU A 132 15.03 11.74 10.61
C LEU A 132 16.06 12.21 11.63
N SER A 133 17.10 12.89 11.15
CA SER A 133 18.22 13.33 12.00
C SER A 133 18.73 14.70 11.59
N ALA A 134 19.32 15.42 12.54
CA ALA A 134 20.06 16.64 12.24
C ALA A 134 21.30 16.33 11.38
N PRO A 135 21.61 17.16 10.36
CA PRO A 135 22.88 17.10 9.66
C PRO A 135 24.05 17.26 10.64
N ALA A 136 25.16 16.58 10.38
CA ALA A 136 26.34 16.64 11.23
C ALA A 136 26.77 18.11 11.48
N GLY A 137 26.90 18.49 12.75
CA GLY A 137 27.33 19.82 13.17
C GLY A 137 26.23 20.87 13.37
N GLN A 138 24.95 20.53 13.18
CA GLN A 138 23.83 21.42 13.50
C GLN A 138 23.19 21.08 14.85
N ARG A 139 22.70 22.11 15.57
CA ARG A 139 21.77 21.89 16.69
C ARG A 139 20.46 21.35 16.11
N GLY A 140 20.11 20.12 16.48
CA GLY A 140 18.82 19.51 16.15
C GLY A 140 18.49 18.40 17.14
N LEU A 141 17.54 17.53 16.78
CA LEU A 141 17.11 16.39 17.60
C LEU A 141 18.28 15.66 18.27
N HIS A 142 18.30 15.64 19.62
CA HIS A 142 19.34 14.94 20.39
C HIS A 142 19.38 13.44 20.09
N HIS A 143 18.22 12.85 19.81
CA HIS A 143 18.09 11.47 19.37
C HIS A 143 17.39 11.46 18.00
N PRO A 144 17.94 10.76 17.00
CA PRO A 144 17.30 10.64 15.70
C PRO A 144 15.93 9.97 15.86
N LEU A 145 14.93 10.47 15.15
CA LEU A 145 13.63 9.81 15.08
C LEU A 145 13.70 8.72 14.02
N GLN A 146 13.38 7.49 14.40
CA GLN A 146 13.28 6.38 13.48
C GLN A 146 11.84 5.91 13.39
N PHE A 147 11.38 5.67 12.16
CA PHE A 147 10.04 5.17 11.94
C PHE A 147 9.97 4.25 10.73
N SER A 148 9.04 3.30 10.78
CA SER A 148 8.75 2.41 9.65
C SER A 148 7.31 2.58 9.20
N VAL A 149 7.09 2.44 7.90
CA VAL A 149 5.76 2.39 7.30
C VAL A 149 5.63 1.07 6.54
N GLU A 150 4.58 0.31 6.85
CA GLU A 150 4.22 -0.91 6.15
C GLU A 150 2.86 -0.71 5.48
N LEU A 151 2.83 -0.84 4.15
CA LEU A 151 1.65 -0.58 3.33
C LEU A 151 1.10 -1.86 2.72
N ASN A 152 0.07 -2.42 3.34
CA ASN A 152 -0.61 -3.63 2.88
C ASN A 152 -1.94 -3.30 2.21
N VAL A 153 -1.87 -2.71 1.00
CA VAL A 153 -2.97 -2.34 0.07
C VAL A 153 -4.08 -1.47 0.68
N ARG A 154 -4.81 -1.99 1.67
CA ARG A 154 -5.92 -1.36 2.41
C ARG A 154 -5.58 -1.04 3.86
N LYS A 155 -4.42 -1.47 4.35
CA LYS A 155 -3.98 -1.18 5.72
C LYS A 155 -2.60 -0.57 5.69
N VAL A 156 -2.38 0.41 6.54
CA VAL A 156 -1.05 0.93 6.83
C VAL A 156 -0.74 0.73 8.30
N ASN A 157 0.47 0.26 8.57
CA ASN A 157 1.07 0.28 9.89
C ASN A 157 2.17 1.34 9.89
N VAL A 158 2.17 2.21 10.89
CA VAL A 158 3.19 3.24 11.12
C VAL A 158 3.79 2.97 12.49
N MET A 159 5.10 2.81 12.54
CA MET A 159 5.83 2.43 13.73
C MET A 159 6.83 3.53 14.06
N PHE A 160 6.79 4.06 15.28
CA PHE A 160 7.78 5.01 15.77
C PHE A 160 8.63 4.36 16.85
N SER A 161 9.93 4.33 16.64
CA SER A 161 10.88 3.94 17.68
C SER A 161 10.88 5.01 18.77
N LEU A 162 10.73 4.58 20.02
CA LEU A 162 10.87 5.46 21.16
C LEU A 162 12.35 5.55 21.58
N PRO A 163 12.82 6.70 22.09
CA PRO A 163 14.12 6.78 22.75
C PRO A 163 14.21 5.78 23.91
N GLU A 164 15.38 5.16 24.11
CA GLU A 164 15.65 4.18 25.18
C GLU A 164 15.09 4.52 26.58
N PRO A 165 15.09 5.78 27.07
CA PRO A 165 14.51 6.09 28.38
C PRO A 165 12.98 5.99 28.45
N ILE A 166 12.27 5.79 27.34
CA ILE A 166 10.80 5.71 27.28
C ILE A 166 10.38 4.25 27.01
N ALA A 167 10.24 3.48 28.08
CA ALA A 167 9.80 2.08 28.03
C ALA A 167 8.50 1.87 28.84
N PRO A 168 7.35 2.39 28.39
CA PRO A 168 6.07 2.13 29.04
C PRO A 168 5.79 0.62 29.09
N GLN A 169 5.25 0.15 30.21
CA GLN A 169 4.82 -1.23 30.40
C GLN A 169 3.31 -1.25 30.60
N GLY A 170 2.62 -2.16 29.90
CA GLY A 170 1.16 -2.26 29.94
C GLY A 170 0.46 -1.24 29.02
N PRO A 171 -0.79 -0.85 29.33
CA PRO A 171 -1.62 -0.04 28.45
C PRO A 171 -0.98 1.30 28.08
N LEU A 172 -0.85 1.59 26.79
CA LEU A 172 -0.29 2.85 26.28
C LEU A 172 -1.25 4.02 26.37
N ALA A 173 -2.56 3.74 26.44
CA ALA A 173 -3.57 4.78 26.58
C ALA A 173 -3.32 5.56 27.87
N GLU A 174 -3.10 6.88 27.75
CA GLU A 174 -2.89 7.78 28.89
C GLU A 174 -1.66 7.45 29.76
N HIS A 175 -0.74 6.62 29.27
CA HIS A 175 0.45 6.26 30.02
C HIS A 175 1.32 7.51 30.30
N PRO A 176 1.77 7.75 31.55
CA PRO A 176 2.47 8.97 31.94
C PRO A 176 3.79 9.18 31.19
N ALA A 177 4.49 8.09 30.86
CA ALA A 177 5.70 8.14 30.02
C ALA A 177 5.45 8.70 28.60
N LEU A 178 4.20 8.69 28.13
CA LEU A 178 3.79 9.23 26.84
C LEU A 178 3.09 10.60 26.96
N ALA A 179 3.17 11.27 28.12
CA ALA A 179 2.48 12.54 28.35
C ALA A 179 2.75 13.58 27.25
N SER A 180 4.01 13.76 26.85
CA SER A 180 4.40 14.68 25.77
C SER A 180 3.83 14.28 24.39
N TYR A 181 3.51 13.00 24.19
CA TYR A 181 2.97 12.45 22.95
C TYR A 181 1.43 12.42 22.92
N GLN A 182 0.73 12.73 24.02
CA GLN A 182 -0.74 12.60 24.06
C GLN A 182 -1.44 13.46 23.01
N HIS A 183 -0.95 14.68 22.77
CA HIS A 183 -1.55 15.58 21.77
C HIS A 183 -1.44 15.01 20.35
N VAL A 184 -0.28 14.46 19.98
CA VAL A 184 -0.07 13.87 18.65
C VAL A 184 -0.78 12.53 18.50
N ILE A 185 -0.88 11.73 19.57
CA ILE A 185 -1.69 10.51 19.59
C ILE A 185 -3.18 10.86 19.37
N ALA A 186 -3.68 11.91 20.02
CA ALA A 186 -5.04 12.38 19.84
C ALA A 186 -5.30 12.88 18.40
N GLY A 187 -4.37 13.64 17.84
CA GLY A 187 -4.43 14.08 16.43
C GLY A 187 -4.47 12.90 15.45
N ALA A 188 -3.59 11.91 15.65
CA ALA A 188 -3.58 10.70 14.83
C ALA A 188 -4.90 9.91 14.95
N ARG A 189 -5.51 9.85 16.14
CA ARG A 189 -6.82 9.21 16.32
C ARG A 189 -7.93 9.94 15.55
N ALA A 190 -7.91 11.27 15.52
CA ALA A 190 -8.88 12.06 14.75
C ALA A 190 -8.78 11.79 13.23
N GLU A 191 -7.57 11.52 12.74
CA GLU A 191 -7.29 11.14 11.34
C GLU A 191 -7.51 9.64 11.07
N GLY A 192 -7.99 8.88 12.07
CA GLY A 192 -8.38 7.48 11.91
C GLY A 192 -7.26 6.46 12.15
N TYR A 193 -6.11 6.86 12.67
CA TYR A 193 -5.12 5.92 13.20
C TYR A 193 -5.57 5.35 14.54
N ARG A 194 -5.22 4.09 14.77
CA ARG A 194 -5.44 3.40 16.04
C ARG A 194 -4.09 2.99 16.62
N LEU A 195 -3.84 3.42 17.85
CA LEU A 195 -2.66 3.02 18.61
C LEU A 195 -2.86 1.59 19.13
N ASN A 196 -1.83 0.76 19.01
CA ASN A 196 -1.81 -0.56 19.62
C ASN A 196 -1.89 -0.46 21.15
N HIS A 197 -2.41 -1.50 21.82
CA HIS A 197 -2.61 -1.43 23.27
C HIS A 197 -1.29 -1.37 24.04
N GLU A 198 -0.28 -2.07 23.53
CA GLU A 198 1.06 -2.20 24.10
C GLU A 198 2.10 -1.85 23.04
N LEU A 199 3.34 -1.64 23.49
CA LEU A 199 4.46 -1.48 22.56
C LEU A 199 4.59 -2.74 21.69
N ALA A 200 4.86 -2.54 20.41
CA ALA A 200 5.13 -3.65 19.52
C ALA A 200 6.62 -3.98 19.56
N ASP A 201 6.95 -5.25 19.81
CA ASP A 201 8.28 -5.80 19.58
C ASP A 201 8.48 -5.95 18.07
N TYR A 202 9.33 -5.12 17.49
CA TYR A 202 9.49 -5.11 16.04
C TYR A 202 10.79 -5.80 15.63
N GLY A 203 10.66 -6.98 15.01
CA GLY A 203 11.78 -7.75 14.45
C GLY A 203 12.38 -7.06 13.21
N GLY A 204 13.58 -6.50 13.37
CA GLY A 204 14.42 -5.91 12.33
C GLY A 204 15.75 -5.47 12.95
N ASP A 205 16.69 -4.96 12.15
CA ASP A 205 18.01 -4.50 12.65
C ASP A 205 17.92 -3.41 13.74
N ASP A 206 16.72 -2.84 13.93
CA ASP A 206 16.42 -1.80 14.90
C ASP A 206 16.02 -2.33 16.29
N GLY A 207 15.78 -3.65 16.44
CA GLY A 207 15.69 -4.41 17.70
C GLY A 207 14.81 -3.85 18.85
N GLY A 208 13.97 -2.85 18.58
CA GLY A 208 13.39 -1.98 19.61
C GLY A 208 11.88 -2.12 19.76
N ARG A 209 11.40 -1.67 20.93
CA ARG A 209 9.96 -1.50 21.19
C ARG A 209 9.47 -0.22 20.52
N ALA A 210 8.38 -0.31 19.76
CA ALA A 210 7.85 0.81 18.99
C ALA A 210 6.39 1.12 19.33
N LEU A 211 6.02 2.40 19.19
CA LEU A 211 4.61 2.79 19.12
C LEU A 211 4.06 2.38 17.76
N LEU A 212 3.15 1.41 17.76
CA LEU A 212 2.50 0.91 16.55
C LEU A 212 1.14 1.59 16.38
N PHE A 213 1.00 2.31 15.28
CA PHE A 213 -0.27 2.85 14.80
C PHE A 213 -0.72 2.07 13.57
N TYR A 214 -2.01 1.79 13.46
CA TYR A 214 -2.58 1.22 12.25
C TYR A 214 -3.80 2.00 11.78
N ARG A 215 -3.93 2.14 10.46
CA ARG A 215 -5.06 2.83 9.83
C ARG A 215 -5.58 1.99 8.67
N THR A 216 -6.90 1.97 8.53
CA THR A 216 -7.56 1.40 7.35
C THR A 216 -7.63 2.48 6.28
N LEU A 217 -7.18 2.15 5.07
CA LEU A 217 -7.18 3.03 3.92
C LEU A 217 -8.44 2.77 3.07
N PRO A 218 -8.88 3.76 2.28
CA PRO A 218 -10.00 3.61 1.35
C PRO A 218 -9.79 2.47 0.35
N GLU A 219 -10.89 1.98 -0.23
CA GLU A 219 -10.81 1.07 -1.37
C GLU A 219 -10.06 1.73 -2.54
N ASP A 220 -9.28 0.91 -3.22
CA ASP A 220 -8.41 1.33 -4.33
C ASP A 220 -7.46 2.49 -3.99
N PHE A 221 -7.05 2.64 -2.72
CA PHE A 221 -6.13 3.68 -2.25
C PHE A 221 -4.93 3.89 -3.19
N LEU A 222 -4.26 2.79 -3.57
CA LEU A 222 -3.07 2.84 -4.44
C LEU A 222 -3.37 3.43 -5.82
N LEU A 223 -4.60 3.30 -6.30
CA LEU A 223 -5.05 3.78 -7.61
C LEU A 223 -5.57 5.23 -7.57
N ARG A 224 -5.84 5.79 -6.39
CA ARG A 224 -6.44 7.12 -6.21
C ARG A 224 -5.37 8.16 -5.81
N PRO A 225 -4.88 9.00 -6.74
CA PRO A 225 -3.79 9.93 -6.45
C PRO A 225 -4.08 10.92 -5.32
N ILE A 226 -5.33 11.40 -5.22
CA ILE A 226 -5.74 12.35 -4.18
C ILE A 226 -5.67 11.74 -2.78
N GLU A 227 -6.09 10.49 -2.62
CA GLU A 227 -6.05 9.77 -1.34
C GLU A 227 -4.60 9.52 -0.91
N ARG A 228 -3.72 9.16 -1.86
CA ARG A 228 -2.28 9.00 -1.60
C ARG A 228 -1.64 10.32 -1.15
N LEU A 229 -1.97 11.41 -1.82
CA LEU A 229 -1.46 12.72 -1.45
C LEU A 229 -1.93 13.12 -0.04
N TYR A 230 -3.24 12.99 0.23
CA TYR A 230 -3.80 13.28 1.54
C TYR A 230 -3.10 12.46 2.64
N PHE A 231 -3.01 11.13 2.45
CA PHE A 231 -2.35 10.24 3.41
C PHE A 231 -0.89 10.62 3.66
N THR A 232 -0.12 10.91 2.60
CA THR A 232 1.31 11.24 2.75
C THR A 232 1.54 12.61 3.41
N GLN A 233 0.65 13.58 3.18
CA GLN A 233 0.66 14.86 3.87
C GLN A 233 0.31 14.72 5.36
N ASP A 234 -0.77 14.00 5.65
CA ASP A 234 -1.18 13.67 7.01
C ASP A 234 -0.07 12.94 7.78
N LEU A 235 0.56 11.92 7.17
CA LEU A 235 1.72 11.25 7.75
C LEU A 235 2.89 12.23 8.00
N GLY A 236 3.13 13.19 7.10
CA GLY A 236 4.13 14.24 7.30
C GLY A 236 3.85 15.11 8.53
N PHE A 237 2.60 15.51 8.75
CA PHE A 237 2.18 16.22 9.96
C PHE A 237 2.28 15.34 11.21
N PHE A 238 1.96 14.05 11.08
CA PHE A 238 2.08 13.11 12.19
C PHE A 238 3.55 12.95 12.63
N VAL A 239 4.46 12.70 11.68
CA VAL A 239 5.91 12.62 11.96
C VAL A 239 6.41 13.92 12.59
N ARG A 240 5.95 15.08 12.09
CA ARG A 240 6.25 16.39 12.70
C ARG A 240 5.80 16.47 14.16
N GLY A 241 4.57 16.06 14.47
CA GLY A 241 4.05 16.07 15.84
C GLY A 241 4.83 15.14 16.78
N ILE A 242 5.32 13.99 16.27
CA ILE A 242 6.18 13.09 17.03
C ILE A 242 7.52 13.75 17.36
N VAL A 243 8.12 14.46 16.40
CA VAL A 243 9.35 15.24 16.64
C VAL A 243 9.13 16.31 17.72
N GLU A 244 8.05 17.09 17.61
CA GLU A 244 7.69 18.12 18.60
C GLU A 244 7.50 17.54 20.00
N ALA A 245 6.82 16.39 20.10
CA ALA A 245 6.63 15.67 21.35
C ALA A 245 7.96 15.20 21.95
N GLN A 246 8.88 14.71 21.12
CA GLN A 246 10.19 14.23 21.55
C GLN A 246 11.07 15.39 22.07
N GLU A 247 11.07 16.52 21.37
CA GLU A 247 11.76 17.75 21.81
C GLU A 247 11.22 18.25 23.15
N ALA A 248 9.89 18.27 23.31
CA ALA A 248 9.24 18.68 24.57
C ALA A 248 9.57 17.73 25.74
N ALA A 249 9.61 16.42 25.49
CA ALA A 249 9.98 15.42 26.50
C ALA A 249 11.43 15.62 26.99
N GLN A 250 12.36 15.90 26.08
CA GLN A 250 13.77 16.13 26.40
C GLN A 250 13.98 17.43 27.18
N ALA A 251 13.32 18.52 26.77
CA ALA A 251 13.36 19.79 27.50
C ALA A 251 12.83 19.64 28.95
N GLY A 252 11.75 18.87 29.12
CA GLY A 252 11.20 18.56 30.44
C GLY A 252 12.14 17.75 31.33
N ALA A 253 12.93 16.84 30.76
CA ALA A 253 13.93 16.05 31.49
C ALA A 253 15.10 16.91 31.98
N ALA A 254 15.68 17.75 31.10
CA ALA A 254 16.80 18.63 31.44
C ALA A 254 16.47 19.62 32.57
N VAL A 255 15.24 20.12 32.63
CA VAL A 255 14.78 21.03 33.71
C VAL A 255 14.67 20.31 35.06
N ARG A 256 14.37 19.00 35.08
CA ARG A 256 14.29 18.21 36.32
C ARG A 256 15.68 17.91 36.87
N GLU A 257 16.64 17.60 36.00
CA GLU A 257 18.04 17.36 36.40
C GLU A 257 18.70 18.63 36.95
N ALA A 258 18.41 19.81 36.40
CA ALA A 258 18.96 21.07 36.90
C ALA A 258 18.39 21.54 38.26
N ARG A 259 17.33 20.88 38.76
CA ARG A 259 16.66 21.20 40.04
C ARG A 259 16.89 20.17 41.13
N ALA A 260 17.52 19.04 40.81
CA ALA A 260 17.93 18.00 41.76
C ALA A 260 19.36 18.25 42.25
#